data_AF-B6JP33-F1
#
_entry.id   AF-B6JP33-F1
#
_cell.length_a   1.000
_cell.length_b   1.000
_cell.length_c   1.000
_cell.angle_alpha   90.00
_cell.angle_beta   90.00
_cell.angle_gamma   90.00
#
_symmetry.space_group_name_H-M   'P 1'
#
loop_
_entity.id
_entity.type
_entity.pdbx_description
1 polymer ?
#
loop_
_entity_poly.entity_id
_entity_poly.type
_entity_poly.pdbx_seq_one_letter_code
_entity_poly.pdbx_strand_id
1 'polypeptide(L)'
;MANESIEGKAHSLGDILAAEFKAYYQIPIYQRPYQWTEENCEKLLDDLFFNYEDDREGDYFCGSLVLIAISKDSKATTYDIVDGQQRLSTFILLAKVLATLYSERLTEESKDYLQESLITKYGKKDRLNFNAIGFNSKKDFQYALTSFNDAPIGNNKNNYLKNAICLKDYLMKKEIKNINDFIEWLYSNVKFIIIICPSIDKVLRIFNVLNARGFAFECDRYF
;
A
#
# COMPACT_ATOMS: atom_id res chain seq x y z
N MET A 1 2.64 0.24 35.85
CA MET A 1 2.71 0.70 34.46
C MET A 1 2.70 -0.54 33.59
N ALA A 2 1.60 -0.78 32.86
CA ALA A 2 1.50 -1.94 31.99
C ALA A 2 2.59 -1.83 30.91
N ASN A 3 3.37 -2.90 30.78
CA ASN A 3 4.38 -3.04 29.75
C ASN A 3 3.63 -3.18 28.42
N GLU A 4 3.26 -2.06 27.78
CA GLU A 4 2.66 -2.07 26.45
C GLU A 4 3.70 -2.61 25.47
N SER A 5 3.66 -3.92 25.25
CA SER A 5 4.53 -4.65 24.35
C SER A 5 4.21 -4.27 22.90
N ILE A 6 5.24 -3.94 22.14
CA ILE A 6 5.16 -3.83 20.69
C ILE A 6 5.23 -5.26 20.14
N GLU A 7 4.14 -5.73 19.54
CA GLU A 7 4.08 -7.04 18.89
C GLU A 7 3.98 -6.85 17.38
N GLY A 8 4.86 -7.51 16.63
CA GLY A 8 4.84 -7.54 15.17
C GLY A 8 4.20 -8.83 14.69
N LYS A 9 3.16 -8.76 13.85
CA LYS A 9 2.50 -9.95 13.26
C LYS A 9 2.51 -9.87 11.75
N ALA A 10 2.71 -11.02 11.09
CA ALA A 10 2.57 -11.13 9.66
C ALA A 10 1.08 -11.11 9.29
N HIS A 11 0.72 -10.25 8.34
CA HIS A 11 -0.62 -10.15 7.78
C HIS A 11 -0.54 -10.14 6.26
N SER A 12 -1.53 -10.76 5.61
CA SER A 12 -1.64 -10.74 4.15
C SER A 12 -2.06 -9.36 3.64
N LEU A 13 -1.78 -9.07 2.37
CA LEU A 13 -2.29 -7.87 1.71
C LEU A 13 -3.84 -7.83 1.75
N GLY A 14 -4.50 -8.99 1.67
CA GLY A 14 -5.94 -9.13 1.85
C GLY A 14 -6.43 -8.74 3.24
N ASP A 15 -5.70 -9.11 4.30
CA ASP A 15 -6.03 -8.67 5.65
C ASP A 15 -5.98 -7.15 5.73
N ILE A 16 -4.91 -6.56 5.17
CA ILE A 16 -4.59 -5.13 5.25
C ILE A 16 -5.57 -4.28 4.44
N LEU A 17 -5.90 -4.71 3.23
CA LEU A 17 -6.66 -3.90 2.25
C LEU A 17 -8.10 -4.35 2.02
N ALA A 18 -8.46 -5.61 2.24
CA ALA A 18 -9.70 -6.17 1.69
C ALA A 18 -10.68 -6.85 2.67
N ALA A 19 -10.25 -7.36 3.81
CA ALA A 19 -11.16 -8.19 4.62
C ALA A 19 -11.01 -8.08 6.14
N GLU A 20 -9.85 -8.44 6.69
CA GLU A 20 -9.77 -8.79 8.11
C GLU A 20 -9.42 -7.61 9.02
N PHE A 21 -8.47 -6.79 8.58
CA PHE A 21 -8.02 -5.63 9.32
C PHE A 21 -8.99 -4.49 9.02
N LYS A 22 -10.10 -4.42 9.76
CA LYS A 22 -11.10 -3.34 9.69
C LYS A 22 -10.43 -2.00 10.02
N ALA A 23 -9.77 -1.43 9.03
CA ALA A 23 -8.80 -0.37 9.18
C ALA A 23 -8.97 0.69 8.09
N TYR A 24 -8.85 1.94 8.49
CA TYR A 24 -8.56 3.06 7.60
C TYR A 24 -7.12 3.46 7.79
N TYR A 25 -6.45 3.81 6.71
CA TYR A 25 -5.10 4.33 6.77
C TYR A 25 -5.08 5.82 6.47
N GLN A 26 -4.21 6.53 7.16
CA GLN A 26 -3.97 7.93 6.97
C GLN A 26 -2.47 8.16 6.80
N ILE A 27 -2.09 8.91 5.77
CA ILE A 27 -0.76 9.51 5.68
C ILE A 27 -0.80 10.81 6.51
N PRO A 28 -0.09 10.85 7.65
CA PRO A 28 -0.06 12.04 8.49
C PRO A 28 0.87 13.12 7.93
N ILE A 29 0.73 14.35 8.44
CA ILE A 29 1.44 15.53 7.94
C ILE A 29 2.96 15.47 8.07
N TYR A 30 3.48 14.64 8.99
CA TYR A 30 4.90 14.49 9.27
C TYR A 30 5.57 13.42 8.40
N GLN A 31 4.83 12.81 7.46
CA GLN A 31 5.43 11.93 6.46
C GLN A 31 5.97 12.73 5.27
N ARG A 32 7.05 12.24 4.68
CA ARG A 32 7.57 12.77 3.43
C ARG A 32 6.56 12.53 2.30
N PRO A 33 6.51 13.37 1.27
CA PRO A 33 5.68 13.11 0.10
C PRO A 33 6.08 11.80 -0.59
N TYR A 34 5.21 11.25 -1.43
CA TYR A 34 5.54 10.02 -2.17
C TYR A 34 6.75 10.21 -3.08
N GLN A 35 7.79 9.40 -2.89
CA GLN A 35 9.09 9.53 -3.56
C GLN A 35 9.44 8.35 -4.46
N TRP A 36 8.70 7.23 -4.39
CA TRP A 36 8.96 6.10 -5.26
C TRP A 36 8.90 6.51 -6.73
N THR A 37 9.89 6.06 -7.49
CA THR A 37 10.00 6.26 -8.94
C THR A 37 9.46 5.03 -9.68
N GLU A 38 9.44 5.11 -11.00
CA GLU A 38 9.11 4.00 -11.90
C GLU A 38 10.00 2.78 -11.62
N GLU A 39 11.30 2.98 -11.39
CA GLU A 39 12.25 1.91 -11.07
C GLU A 39 11.86 1.14 -9.79
N ASN A 40 11.33 1.83 -8.77
CA ASN A 40 10.84 1.15 -7.57
C ASN A 40 9.61 0.30 -7.87
N CYS A 41 8.72 0.76 -8.76
CA CYS A 41 7.55 0.00 -9.17
C CYS A 41 7.90 -1.20 -10.03
N GLU A 42 8.85 -1.06 -10.96
CA GLU A 42 9.34 -2.17 -11.78
C GLU A 42 9.97 -3.26 -10.90
N LYS A 43 10.85 -2.87 -9.96
CA LYS A 43 11.44 -3.82 -8.99
C LYS A 43 10.38 -4.54 -8.16
N LEU A 44 9.36 -3.82 -7.68
CA LEU A 44 8.26 -4.44 -6.95
C LEU A 44 7.52 -5.46 -7.83
N LEU A 45 7.21 -5.11 -9.09
CA LEU A 45 6.51 -6.02 -9.99
C LEU A 45 7.37 -7.23 -10.36
N ASP A 46 8.66 -7.03 -10.62
CA ASP A 46 9.61 -8.12 -10.89
C ASP A 46 9.63 -9.11 -9.73
N ASP A 47 9.75 -8.63 -8.49
CA ASP A 47 9.69 -9.46 -7.29
C ASP A 47 8.36 -10.21 -7.18
N LEU A 48 7.22 -9.51 -7.35
CA LEU A 48 5.89 -10.12 -7.26
C LEU A 48 5.71 -11.23 -8.29
N PHE A 49 6.10 -11.00 -9.54
CA PHE A 49 5.97 -12.00 -10.58
C PHE A 49 6.96 -13.14 -10.45
N PHE A 50 8.20 -12.88 -10.03
CA PHE A 50 9.15 -13.94 -9.71
C PHE A 50 8.60 -14.87 -8.62
N ASN A 51 8.08 -14.32 -7.52
CA ASN A 51 7.51 -15.15 -6.45
C ASN A 51 6.22 -15.86 -6.90
N TYR A 52 5.38 -15.22 -7.72
CA TYR A 52 4.17 -15.87 -8.25
C TYR A 52 4.48 -17.03 -9.22
N GLU A 53 5.51 -16.87 -10.06
CA GLU A 53 5.85 -17.82 -11.13
C GLU A 53 6.79 -18.94 -10.65
N ASP A 54 7.76 -18.62 -9.79
CA ASP A 54 8.84 -19.52 -9.38
C ASP A 54 8.72 -20.03 -7.93
N ASP A 55 8.03 -19.31 -7.03
CA ASP A 55 7.88 -19.68 -5.60
C ASP A 55 6.43 -19.49 -5.09
N ARG A 56 5.46 -20.00 -5.85
CA ARG A 56 4.04 -19.73 -5.62
C ARG A 56 3.51 -20.17 -4.25
N GLU A 57 4.14 -21.16 -3.64
CA GLU A 57 3.78 -21.69 -2.31
C GLU A 57 4.38 -20.87 -1.16
N GLY A 58 5.38 -20.04 -1.44
CA GLY A 58 6.05 -19.17 -0.47
C GLY A 58 5.27 -17.90 -0.14
N ASP A 59 5.57 -17.34 1.04
CA ASP A 59 5.14 -16.00 1.43
C ASP A 59 6.16 -14.97 0.91
N TYR A 60 5.70 -13.96 0.15
CA TYR A 60 6.51 -12.81 -0.22
C TYR A 60 6.41 -11.72 0.85
N PHE A 61 7.48 -11.49 1.60
CA PHE A 61 7.53 -10.45 2.63
C PHE A 61 7.85 -9.08 2.02
N CYS A 62 6.83 -8.23 1.87
CA CYS A 62 6.98 -6.86 1.40
C CYS A 62 7.40 -5.87 2.51
N GLY A 63 8.14 -6.35 3.52
CA GLY A 63 8.64 -5.59 4.66
C GLY A 63 7.60 -5.27 5.74
N SER A 64 7.88 -4.27 6.58
CA SER A 64 7.01 -3.85 7.68
C SER A 64 6.06 -2.72 7.31
N LEU A 65 4.90 -2.67 7.97
CA LEU A 65 3.99 -1.53 7.99
C LEU A 65 3.81 -1.09 9.45
N VAL A 66 4.30 0.11 9.79
CA VAL A 66 4.28 0.62 11.17
C VAL A 66 3.12 1.59 11.31
N LEU A 67 2.24 1.32 12.27
CA LEU A 67 0.95 1.99 12.42
C LEU A 67 0.77 2.55 13.83
N ILE A 68 0.08 3.69 13.94
CA ILE A 68 -0.41 4.24 15.21
C ILE A 68 -1.92 4.35 15.12
N ALA A 69 -2.66 3.72 16.04
CA ALA A 69 -4.10 3.89 16.11
C ALA A 69 -4.43 5.31 16.59
N ILE A 70 -5.18 6.08 15.79
CA ILE A 70 -5.54 7.47 16.10
C ILE A 70 -7.02 7.64 16.45
N SER A 71 -7.88 6.76 15.97
CA SER A 71 -9.29 6.74 16.34
C SER A 71 -9.88 5.36 16.08
N LYS A 72 -10.93 5.02 16.82
CA LYS A 72 -11.69 3.80 16.63
C LYS A 72 -13.17 4.13 16.65
N ASP A 73 -13.87 3.76 15.59
CA ASP A 73 -15.33 3.81 15.54
C ASP A 73 -15.91 2.38 15.62
N SER A 74 -17.24 2.26 15.51
CA SER A 74 -17.93 0.97 15.61
C SER A 74 -17.64 0.03 14.42
N LYS A 75 -17.08 0.55 13.32
CA LYS A 75 -16.82 -0.18 12.08
C LYS A 75 -15.34 -0.52 11.92
N ALA A 76 -14.44 0.42 12.21
CA ALA A 76 -13.02 0.29 11.94
C ALA A 76 -12.14 1.18 12.83
N THR A 77 -10.84 0.87 12.85
CA THR A 77 -9.81 1.70 13.49
C THR A 77 -9.10 2.52 12.42
N THR A 78 -8.91 3.82 12.62
CA THR A 78 -8.07 4.65 11.75
C THR A 78 -6.65 4.62 12.28
N TYR A 79 -5.69 4.34 11.40
CA TYR A 79 -4.27 4.30 11.70
C TYR A 79 -3.51 5.35 10.92
N ASP A 80 -2.63 6.08 11.60
CA ASP A 80 -1.57 6.83 10.94
C ASP A 80 -0.47 5.85 10.48
N ILE A 81 -0.04 5.97 9.23
CA ILE A 81 1.10 5.23 8.69
C ILE A 81 2.38 5.96 9.09
N VAL A 82 3.23 5.29 9.87
CA VAL A 82 4.53 5.83 10.27
C VAL A 82 5.67 5.36 9.37
N ASP A 83 5.55 4.15 8.81
CA ASP A 83 6.47 3.59 7.84
C ASP A 83 5.74 2.61 6.92
N GLY A 84 6.20 2.49 5.67
CA GLY A 84 5.59 1.66 4.64
C GLY A 84 4.55 2.41 3.79
N GLN A 85 4.50 3.74 3.87
CA GLN A 85 3.51 4.54 3.12
C GLN A 85 3.69 4.46 1.60
N GLN A 86 4.93 4.38 1.09
CA GLN A 86 5.20 4.28 -0.34
C GLN A 86 4.68 2.94 -0.88
N ARG A 87 5.02 1.85 -0.18
CA ARG A 87 4.58 0.48 -0.51
C ARG A 87 3.06 0.39 -0.51
N LEU A 88 2.41 0.77 0.59
CA LEU A 88 0.95 0.66 0.71
C LEU A 88 0.23 1.50 -0.35
N SER A 89 0.70 2.72 -0.61
CA SER A 89 0.14 3.58 -1.65
C SER A 89 0.29 2.96 -3.04
N THR A 90 1.43 2.32 -3.32
CA THR A 90 1.69 1.64 -4.61
C THR A 90 0.83 0.40 -4.79
N PHE A 91 0.59 -0.39 -3.74
CA PHE A 91 -0.36 -1.51 -3.82
C PHE A 91 -1.79 -1.05 -4.11
N ILE A 92 -2.20 0.10 -3.58
CA ILE A 92 -3.52 0.68 -3.88
C ILE A 92 -3.57 1.18 -5.34
N LEU A 93 -2.49 1.78 -5.86
CA LEU A 93 -2.39 2.11 -7.29
C LEU A 93 -2.45 0.84 -8.15
N LEU A 94 -1.71 -0.21 -7.78
CA LEU A 94 -1.70 -1.49 -8.47
C LEU A 94 -3.11 -2.10 -8.50
N ALA A 95 -3.82 -2.10 -7.36
CA ALA A 95 -5.20 -2.57 -7.30
C ALA A 95 -6.11 -1.81 -8.28
N LYS A 96 -5.97 -0.49 -8.36
CA LYS A 96 -6.71 0.33 -9.33
C LYS A 96 -6.36 -0.01 -10.78
N VAL A 97 -5.06 -0.15 -11.09
CA VAL A 97 -4.60 -0.48 -12.44
C VAL A 97 -5.11 -1.86 -12.87
N LEU A 98 -5.02 -2.87 -12.00
CA LEU A 98 -5.55 -4.22 -12.25
C LEU A 98 -7.06 -4.18 -12.50
N ALA A 99 -7.82 -3.46 -11.66
CA ALA A 99 -9.27 -3.33 -11.80
C ALA A 99 -9.67 -2.70 -13.14
N THR A 100 -8.89 -1.74 -13.60
CA THR A 100 -9.15 -1.02 -14.85
C THR A 100 -8.71 -1.82 -16.08
N LEU A 101 -7.52 -2.43 -16.07
CA LEU A 101 -6.99 -3.17 -17.23
C LEU A 101 -7.74 -4.47 -17.49
N TYR A 102 -8.21 -5.14 -16.44
CA TYR A 102 -8.75 -6.49 -16.55
C TYR A 102 -10.25 -6.57 -16.25
N SER A 103 -10.97 -5.44 -16.19
CA SER A 103 -12.37 -5.33 -15.75
C SER A 103 -13.33 -6.39 -16.33
N GLU A 104 -13.16 -6.77 -17.60
CA GLU A 104 -13.99 -7.77 -18.30
C GLU A 104 -13.61 -9.23 -18.01
N ARG A 105 -12.42 -9.46 -17.44
CA ARG A 105 -11.84 -10.79 -17.15
C ARG A 105 -11.85 -11.15 -15.66
N LEU A 106 -12.24 -10.23 -14.79
CA LEU A 106 -12.22 -10.43 -13.35
C LEU A 106 -13.43 -11.24 -12.88
N THR A 107 -13.16 -12.21 -12.01
CA THR A 107 -14.16 -12.86 -11.15
C THR A 107 -14.70 -11.86 -10.13
N GLU A 108 -15.87 -12.15 -9.55
CA GLU A 108 -16.44 -11.29 -8.50
C GLU A 108 -15.53 -11.19 -7.28
N GLU A 109 -14.87 -12.29 -6.88
CA GLU A 109 -13.92 -12.28 -5.77
C GLU A 109 -12.71 -11.36 -6.05
N SER A 110 -12.12 -11.44 -7.25
CA SER A 110 -11.04 -10.54 -7.63
C SER A 110 -11.50 -9.08 -7.71
N LYS A 111 -12.72 -8.81 -8.18
CA LYS A 111 -13.29 -7.45 -8.14
C LYS A 111 -13.43 -6.94 -6.71
N ASP A 112 -13.90 -7.78 -5.79
CA ASP A 112 -14.07 -7.43 -4.39
C ASP A 112 -12.73 -7.06 -3.73
N TYR A 113 -11.68 -7.86 -3.92
CA TYR A 113 -10.33 -7.54 -3.42
C TYR A 113 -9.85 -6.17 -3.87
N LEU A 114 -9.95 -5.90 -5.18
CA LEU A 114 -9.47 -4.67 -5.79
C LEU A 114 -10.32 -3.45 -5.40
N GLN A 115 -11.64 -3.60 -5.30
CA GLN A 115 -12.55 -2.52 -4.89
C GLN A 115 -12.37 -2.16 -3.41
N GLU A 116 -12.30 -3.15 -2.52
CA GLU A 116 -12.11 -2.93 -1.08
C GLU A 116 -10.76 -2.27 -0.74
N SER A 117 -9.78 -2.44 -1.63
CA SER A 117 -8.47 -1.78 -1.53
C SER A 117 -8.56 -0.27 -1.76
N LEU A 118 -9.60 0.20 -2.46
CA LEU A 118 -9.82 1.62 -2.76
C LEU A 118 -10.83 2.23 -1.79
N ILE A 119 -12.00 1.61 -1.66
CA ILE A 119 -13.12 2.09 -0.86
C ILE A 119 -13.65 0.93 -0.04
N THR A 120 -13.81 1.14 1.27
CA THR A 120 -14.28 0.07 2.15
C THR A 120 -15.80 -0.16 1.97
N LYS A 121 -16.25 -1.42 2.02
CA LYS A 121 -17.70 -1.74 2.18
C LYS A 121 -18.28 -1.12 3.45
N TYR A 122 -17.46 -0.97 4.48
CA TYR A 122 -17.88 -0.50 5.79
C TYR A 122 -17.94 1.03 5.89
N GLY A 123 -18.80 1.67 5.12
CA GLY A 123 -19.08 3.11 5.28
C GLY A 123 -18.61 4.01 4.15
N LYS A 124 -18.33 3.46 2.96
CA LYS A 124 -18.05 4.24 1.73
C LYS A 124 -16.98 5.31 1.94
N LYS A 125 -15.90 4.94 2.63
CA LYS A 125 -14.75 5.82 2.91
C LYS A 125 -13.52 5.26 2.19
N ASP A 126 -12.68 6.16 1.68
CA ASP A 126 -11.40 5.80 1.07
C ASP A 126 -10.55 4.98 2.06
N ARG A 127 -9.96 3.87 1.58
CA ARG A 127 -9.07 3.00 2.36
C ARG A 127 -7.84 3.76 2.85
N LEU A 128 -7.29 4.61 1.99
CA LEU A 128 -6.16 5.49 2.27
C LEU A 128 -6.60 6.95 2.14
N ASN A 129 -6.35 7.73 3.19
CA ASN A 129 -6.60 9.17 3.19
C ASN A 129 -5.32 9.92 3.59
N PHE A 130 -5.36 11.24 3.46
CA PHE A 130 -4.27 12.13 3.80
C PHE A 130 -4.79 13.14 4.82
N ASN A 131 -3.99 13.44 5.84
CA ASN A 131 -4.35 14.49 6.79
C ASN A 131 -4.44 15.86 6.08
N ALA A 132 -5.26 16.77 6.59
CA ALA A 132 -5.79 17.96 5.90
C ALA A 132 -4.74 18.91 5.29
N ILE A 133 -3.50 18.91 5.81
CA ILE A 133 -2.40 19.74 5.28
C ILE A 133 -1.75 19.11 4.02
N GLY A 134 -1.94 17.80 3.79
CA GLY A 134 -1.46 17.06 2.62
C GLY A 134 -2.35 17.19 1.37
N PHE A 135 -3.06 18.30 1.21
CA PHE A 135 -4.08 18.46 0.15
C PHE A 135 -3.54 18.26 -1.27
N ASN A 136 -2.29 18.67 -1.53
CA ASN A 136 -1.64 18.44 -2.81
C ASN A 136 -1.36 16.95 -3.05
N SER A 137 -0.76 16.25 -2.07
CA SER A 137 -0.52 14.80 -2.17
C SER A 137 -1.81 14.01 -2.34
N LYS A 138 -2.88 14.40 -1.64
CA LYS A 138 -4.21 13.78 -1.82
C LYS A 138 -4.73 13.96 -3.24
N LYS A 139 -4.67 15.20 -3.77
CA LYS A 139 -5.09 15.50 -5.14
C LYS A 139 -4.25 14.74 -6.17
N ASP A 140 -2.95 14.68 -5.97
CA ASP A 140 -2.03 13.97 -6.84
C ASP A 140 -2.32 12.46 -6.86
N PHE A 141 -2.55 11.87 -5.68
CA PHE A 141 -2.95 10.47 -5.57
C PHE A 141 -4.31 10.20 -6.22
N GLN A 142 -5.32 11.03 -5.94
CA GLN A 142 -6.65 10.91 -6.55
C GLN A 142 -6.59 11.07 -8.07
N TYR A 143 -5.80 12.03 -8.57
CA TYR A 143 -5.59 12.23 -10.00
C TYR A 143 -4.94 11.01 -10.65
N ALA A 144 -3.95 10.39 -9.99
CA ALA A 144 -3.36 9.14 -10.45
C ALA A 144 -4.40 8.02 -10.55
N LEU A 145 -5.27 7.87 -9.56
CA LEU A 145 -6.33 6.84 -9.56
C LEU A 145 -7.35 7.04 -10.68
N THR A 146 -7.65 8.28 -11.07
CA THR A 146 -8.72 8.58 -12.05
C THR A 146 -8.22 8.78 -13.48
N SER A 147 -6.96 9.15 -13.68
CA SER A 147 -6.50 9.71 -14.95
C SER A 147 -5.31 8.99 -15.59
N PHE A 148 -4.75 7.94 -14.97
CA PHE A 148 -3.59 7.21 -15.53
C PHE A 148 -3.82 6.55 -16.90
N ASN A 149 -5.07 6.36 -17.33
CA ASN A 149 -5.39 5.86 -18.67
C ASN A 149 -5.26 6.93 -19.76
N ASP A 150 -5.71 8.16 -19.45
CA ASP A 150 -5.91 9.23 -20.43
C ASP A 150 -4.91 10.38 -20.26
N ALA A 151 -4.04 10.31 -19.24
CA ALA A 151 -3.08 11.36 -18.97
C ALA A 151 -2.07 11.51 -20.12
N PRO A 152 -1.79 12.74 -20.57
CA PRO A 152 -0.81 12.97 -21.62
C PRO A 152 0.59 12.54 -21.16
N ILE A 153 1.30 11.83 -22.04
CA ILE A 153 2.72 11.49 -21.86
C ILE A 153 3.49 12.81 -21.87
N GLY A 154 3.91 13.27 -20.70
CA GLY A 154 4.55 14.58 -20.54
C GLY A 154 5.21 14.72 -19.17
N ASN A 155 5.90 15.85 -18.97
CA ASN A 155 6.73 16.14 -17.81
C ASN A 155 5.89 16.41 -16.54
N ASN A 156 5.06 15.45 -16.13
CA ASN A 156 4.26 15.54 -14.91
C ASN A 156 5.20 15.38 -13.70
N LYS A 157 5.03 16.21 -12.66
CA LYS A 157 5.79 16.12 -11.41
C LYS A 157 5.17 15.16 -10.39
N ASN A 158 3.98 14.63 -10.68
CA ASN A 158 3.24 13.71 -9.83
C ASN A 158 3.77 12.28 -9.99
N ASN A 159 4.58 11.85 -9.03
CA ASN A 159 5.14 10.49 -9.00
C ASN A 159 4.06 9.40 -8.85
N TYR A 160 2.92 9.67 -8.20
CA TYR A 160 1.83 8.69 -8.17
C TYR A 160 1.30 8.38 -9.57
N LEU A 161 1.13 9.41 -10.41
CA LEU A 161 0.64 9.23 -11.78
C LEU A 161 1.67 8.49 -12.63
N LYS A 162 2.94 8.90 -12.57
CA LYS A 162 4.03 8.21 -13.28
C LYS A 162 4.05 6.73 -12.94
N ASN A 163 3.94 6.41 -11.66
CA ASN A 163 3.97 5.04 -11.20
C ASN A 163 2.70 4.29 -11.59
N ALA A 164 1.51 4.91 -11.56
CA ALA A 164 0.30 4.27 -12.08
C ALA A 164 0.40 3.93 -13.59
N ILE A 165 1.01 4.83 -14.39
CA ILE A 165 1.30 4.58 -15.82
C ILE A 165 2.34 3.47 -15.97
N CYS A 166 3.42 3.51 -15.19
CA CYS A 166 4.46 2.48 -15.18
C CYS A 166 3.90 1.09 -14.86
N LEU A 167 3.06 0.97 -13.82
CA LEU A 167 2.38 -0.27 -13.45
C LEU A 167 1.49 -0.78 -14.59
N LYS A 168 0.73 0.13 -15.23
CA LYS A 168 -0.12 -0.19 -16.37
C LYS A 168 0.70 -0.73 -17.54
N ASP A 169 1.75 0.00 -17.94
CA ASP A 169 2.58 -0.34 -19.09
C ASP A 169 3.36 -1.65 -18.86
N TYR A 170 3.83 -1.90 -17.63
CA TYR A 170 4.43 -3.18 -17.26
C TYR A 170 3.41 -4.31 -17.41
N LEU A 171 2.21 -4.18 -16.82
CA LEU A 171 1.18 -5.21 -16.84
C LEU A 171 0.64 -5.49 -18.25
N MET A 172 0.64 -4.51 -19.15
CA MET A 172 0.28 -4.71 -20.56
C MET A 172 1.34 -5.48 -21.34
N LYS A 173 2.61 -5.37 -20.93
CA LYS A 173 3.73 -6.14 -21.52
C LYS A 173 3.85 -7.53 -20.90
N LYS A 174 3.47 -7.69 -19.63
CA LYS A 174 3.48 -8.98 -18.94
C LYS A 174 2.35 -9.85 -19.49
N GLU A 175 2.68 -10.99 -20.08
CA GLU A 175 1.69 -11.95 -20.58
C GLU A 175 1.05 -12.76 -19.44
N ILE A 176 0.07 -12.18 -18.75
CA ILE A 176 -0.60 -12.84 -17.61
C ILE A 176 -1.71 -13.77 -18.10
N LYS A 177 -1.41 -15.08 -18.12
CA LYS A 177 -2.35 -16.14 -18.54
C LYS A 177 -3.63 -16.15 -17.72
N ASN A 178 -3.50 -16.19 -16.39
CA ASN A 178 -4.63 -16.14 -15.47
C ASN A 178 -4.45 -15.00 -14.46
N ILE A 179 -5.19 -13.91 -14.67
CA ILE A 179 -5.11 -12.71 -13.84
C ILE A 179 -5.79 -12.90 -12.48
N ASN A 180 -6.86 -13.72 -12.42
CA ASN A 180 -7.58 -13.95 -11.17
C ASN A 180 -6.71 -14.76 -10.20
N ASP A 181 -6.01 -15.78 -10.71
CA ASP A 181 -5.03 -16.56 -9.93
C ASP A 181 -3.91 -15.69 -9.37
N PHE A 182 -3.43 -14.72 -10.17
CA PHE A 182 -2.43 -13.76 -9.70
C PHE A 182 -2.99 -12.83 -8.63
N ILE A 183 -4.22 -12.35 -8.77
CA ILE A 183 -4.87 -11.48 -7.77
C ILE A 183 -5.11 -12.27 -6.47
N GLU A 184 -5.60 -13.50 -6.55
CA GLU A 184 -5.77 -14.34 -5.36
C GLU A 184 -4.43 -14.51 -4.63
N TRP A 185 -3.39 -14.92 -5.35
CA TRP A 185 -2.04 -15.04 -4.80
C TRP A 185 -1.50 -13.71 -4.24
N LEU A 186 -1.69 -12.60 -4.94
CA LEU A 186 -1.26 -11.27 -4.50
C LEU A 186 -1.87 -10.90 -3.15
N TYR A 187 -3.15 -11.22 -2.94
CA TYR A 187 -3.86 -10.89 -1.71
C TYR A 187 -3.61 -11.91 -0.59
N SER A 188 -3.29 -13.17 -0.91
CA SER A 188 -3.01 -14.21 0.09
C SER A 188 -1.54 -14.31 0.50
N ASN A 189 -0.60 -14.23 -0.44
CA ASN A 189 0.81 -14.58 -0.24
C ASN A 189 1.74 -13.38 -0.07
N VAL A 190 1.32 -12.17 -0.47
CA VAL A 190 2.08 -10.96 -0.13
C VAL A 190 1.80 -10.59 1.32
N LYS A 191 2.84 -10.65 2.15
CA LYS A 191 2.76 -10.41 3.59
C LYS A 191 3.47 -9.13 4.00
N PHE A 192 2.92 -8.45 5.00
CA PHE A 192 3.59 -7.38 5.75
C PHE A 192 3.70 -7.76 7.21
N ILE A 193 4.82 -7.35 7.84
CA ILE A 193 4.92 -7.35 9.30
C ILE A 193 4.24 -6.08 9.82
N ILE A 194 3.04 -6.22 10.37
CA ILE A 194 2.30 -5.12 10.99
C ILE A 194 2.83 -4.90 12.39
N ILE A 195 3.26 -3.67 12.65
CA ILE A 195 3.72 -3.23 13.97
C ILE A 195 2.80 -2.09 14.42
N ILE A 196 1.92 -2.38 15.37
CA ILE A 196 1.03 -1.37 15.96
C ILE A 196 1.73 -0.79 17.18
N CYS A 197 1.95 0.52 17.15
CA CYS A 197 2.57 1.23 18.26
C CYS A 197 1.54 2.07 19.01
N PRO A 198 1.65 2.17 20.34
CA PRO A 198 0.66 2.87 21.16
C PRO A 198 0.84 4.39 21.14
N SER A 199 2.05 4.90 20.79
CA SER A 199 2.30 6.32 20.67
C SER A 199 3.44 6.62 19.70
N ILE A 200 3.45 7.85 19.16
CA ILE A 200 4.48 8.32 18.24
C ILE A 200 5.88 8.35 18.87
N ASP A 201 5.97 8.63 20.16
CA ASP A 201 7.25 8.65 20.91
C ASP A 201 7.90 7.27 20.92
N LYS A 202 7.11 6.21 21.12
CA LYS A 202 7.63 4.84 21.06
C LYS A 202 8.08 4.49 19.64
N VAL A 203 7.34 4.94 18.62
CA VAL A 203 7.74 4.73 17.22
C VAL A 203 9.07 5.42 16.91
N LEU A 204 9.21 6.70 17.28
CA LEU A 204 10.46 7.45 17.15
C LEU A 204 11.62 6.75 17.86
N ARG A 205 11.38 6.22 19.05
CA ARG A 205 12.40 5.46 19.79
C ARG A 205 12.81 4.18 19.08
N ILE A 206 11.87 3.40 18.52
CA ILE A 206 12.16 2.19 17.73
C ILE A 206 13.02 2.56 16.52
N PHE A 207 12.62 3.57 15.75
CA PHE A 207 13.36 3.99 14.56
C PHE A 207 14.76 4.53 14.89
N ASN A 208 14.89 5.36 15.93
CA ASN A 208 16.19 5.86 16.36
C ASN A 208 17.13 4.72 16.77
N VAL A 209 16.62 3.70 17.47
CA VAL A 209 17.42 2.53 17.87
C VAL A 209 17.82 1.68 16.67
N LEU A 210 16.93 1.46 15.70
CA LEU A 210 17.21 0.67 14.50
C LEU A 210 18.23 1.37 13.60
N ASN A 211 18.03 2.67 13.34
CA ASN A 211 18.94 3.47 12.52
C ASN A 211 20.32 3.64 13.17
N ALA A 212 20.39 3.84 14.51
CA ALA A 212 21.66 3.93 15.23
C ALA A 212 22.46 2.61 15.26
N ARG A 213 21.82 1.47 14.98
CA ARG A 213 22.46 0.15 14.91
C ARG A 213 22.84 -0.27 13.48
N GLY A 214 22.75 0.64 12.51
CA GLY A 214 23.16 0.37 11.12
C GLY A 214 22.14 -0.39 10.28
N PHE A 215 20.96 -0.71 10.83
CA PHE A 215 19.81 -1.13 10.02
C PHE A 215 19.11 0.14 9.56
N ALA A 216 19.61 0.74 8.49
CA ALA A 216 18.97 1.90 7.88
C ALA A 216 17.60 1.48 7.35
N PHE A 217 16.54 1.72 8.14
CA PHE A 217 15.24 1.94 7.55
C PHE A 217 15.34 3.33 6.95
N GLU A 218 15.31 3.44 5.61
CA GLU A 218 15.00 4.71 4.96
C GLU A 218 13.58 5.10 5.38
N CYS A 219 13.50 5.69 6.58
CA CYS A 219 12.26 6.11 7.18
C CYS A 219 11.68 7.16 6.25
N ASP A 220 10.41 7.00 5.91
CA ASP A 220 9.66 7.96 5.12
C ASP A 220 9.46 9.31 5.86
N ARG A 221 10.19 9.60 6.95
CA ARG A 221 10.06 10.83 7.73
C ARG A 221 11.25 11.75 7.51
N TYR A 222 11.00 12.94 6.97
CA TYR A 222 11.88 14.10 7.14
C TYR A 222 11.13 15.12 7.98
N PHE A 223 11.85 15.66 8.97
CA PHE A 223 11.44 16.61 10.01
C PHE A 223 10.43 17.68 9.58
#